data_AF-A0A7J8P7Z6-F1
#
_entry.id   AF-A0A7J8P7Z6-F1
#
_cell.length_a   1.000
_cell.length_b   1.000
_cell.length_c   1.000
_cell.angle_alpha   90.00
_cell.angle_beta   90.00
_cell.angle_gamma   90.00
#
_symmetry.space_group_name_H-M   'P 1'
#
loop_
_entity.id
_entity.type
_entity.pdbx_description
1 polymer ?
#
loop_
_entity_poly.entity_id
_entity_poly.type
_entity_poly.pdbx_seq_one_letter_code
_entity_poly.pdbx_strand_id
1 'polypeptide(L)'
;VLKALGDNTNVPVPKVFCLCNDPTVIGTAFYIMEYLEGRIFVDPSLPGVPPERRRAIYQATAKVLASLHSANIDAIGLGSYGRRDNYCKRQIERWFKQYLASTSEGKPERYPKMFELVDWLRKNIPPEDASGATGGLVHGDFRVDNVVFHPTEDRVIGILDWELSTIGNQMCDVAYSCMPYITQAGLGSDELVKGFEIIGIPEGIPTQAEFLAEYCLESGKAWPVSEWKFYVAFSLFRGASIYTGVYNRWLMGNASGGKRAEHAGRHAKSLVDSALDFISKKTVLPEQPPSVSRGSRQYGTENKAQGLPEGSGRFVPSKKIQELRNKLIQFMEVHIYPLENEFNKLARSDLRWTVHPEEERLKELAKKEGLWNLWIPFDSAARAKELIFNGSAHCTHDRLLGAGLSNLEYGYLCEIMGRSLWAPQIFNCGAPDTGNMEVLLRYGTKEQLNEWLVPLLEGKIRSAFAMTEPQVASSDATNIECSIKRQGDSYIINGTKWWTSGAMDPRCRILILM
;
A
#
# COMPACT_ATOMS: atom_id res chain seq x y z
N VAL A 1 4.32 2.33 -20.68
CA VAL A 1 3.52 3.54 -20.38
C VAL A 1 4.26 4.50 -19.48
N LEU A 2 4.58 4.13 -18.23
CA LEU A 2 5.34 4.96 -17.28
C LEU A 2 6.55 5.68 -17.91
N LYS A 3 7.49 4.94 -18.51
CA LYS A 3 8.66 5.52 -19.19
C LYS A 3 8.27 6.52 -20.31
N ALA A 4 7.32 6.14 -21.16
CA ALA A 4 6.89 7.00 -22.27
C ALA A 4 6.28 8.32 -21.80
N LEU A 5 5.48 8.29 -20.72
CA LEU A 5 4.92 9.48 -20.11
C LEU A 5 6.00 10.33 -19.43
N GLY A 6 6.85 9.72 -18.61
CA GLY A 6 7.88 10.44 -17.85
C GLY A 6 8.95 11.08 -18.74
N ASP A 7 9.29 10.45 -19.86
CA ASP A 7 10.33 10.95 -20.77
C ASP A 7 9.81 12.02 -21.74
N ASN A 8 8.50 12.07 -22.03
CA ASN A 8 7.97 12.86 -23.16
C ASN A 8 6.80 13.79 -22.80
N THR A 9 6.33 13.82 -21.55
CA THR A 9 5.17 14.61 -21.12
C THR A 9 5.38 15.24 -19.75
N ASN A 10 4.46 16.13 -19.35
CA ASN A 10 4.38 16.66 -17.99
C ASN A 10 3.44 15.84 -17.08
N VAL A 11 3.02 14.65 -17.51
CA VAL A 11 2.18 13.78 -16.69
C VAL A 11 3.06 13.23 -15.55
N PRO A 12 2.72 13.50 -14.28
CA PRO A 12 3.54 13.08 -13.16
C PRO A 12 3.45 11.56 -12.99
N VAL A 13 4.57 10.89 -13.21
CA VAL A 13 4.74 9.44 -13.04
C VAL A 13 6.11 9.17 -12.42
N PRO A 14 6.29 8.11 -11.62
CA PRO A 14 7.60 7.75 -11.10
C PRO A 14 8.57 7.45 -12.25
N LYS A 15 9.80 7.97 -12.16
CA LYS A 15 10.84 7.64 -13.13
C LYS A 15 11.11 6.13 -13.15
N VAL A 16 11.11 5.52 -14.32
CA VAL A 16 11.47 4.11 -14.48
C VAL A 16 12.97 3.99 -14.73
N PHE A 17 13.67 3.22 -13.89
CA PHE A 17 15.12 3.01 -14.01
C PHE A 17 15.47 1.82 -14.91
N CYS A 18 14.80 0.67 -14.72
CA CYS A 18 15.04 -0.51 -15.54
C CYS A 18 13.83 -1.44 -15.57
N LEU A 19 13.78 -2.28 -16.61
CA LEU A 19 12.91 -3.45 -16.74
C LEU A 19 13.82 -4.66 -16.94
N CYS A 20 13.71 -5.66 -16.06
CA CYS A 20 14.42 -6.92 -16.14
C CYS A 20 13.43 -8.03 -16.48
N ASN A 21 13.56 -8.61 -17.67
CA ASN A 21 12.79 -9.78 -18.09
C ASN A 21 13.56 -11.09 -17.89
N ASP A 22 14.77 -11.04 -17.32
CA ASP A 22 15.59 -12.20 -17.06
C ASP A 22 15.16 -12.86 -15.74
N PRO A 23 14.47 -14.01 -15.77
CA PRO A 23 14.00 -14.68 -14.57
C PRO A 23 15.17 -15.24 -13.74
N THR A 24 16.40 -15.30 -14.26
CA THR A 24 17.55 -15.82 -13.49
C THR A 24 18.01 -14.89 -12.38
N VAL A 25 17.62 -13.60 -12.43
CA VAL A 25 18.02 -12.60 -11.43
C VAL A 25 17.27 -12.78 -10.10
N ILE A 26 15.94 -12.99 -10.13
CA ILE A 26 15.12 -13.13 -8.91
C ILE A 26 13.91 -14.08 -9.08
N GLY A 27 13.86 -14.87 -10.14
CA GLY A 27 12.81 -15.87 -10.39
C GLY A 27 11.58 -15.38 -11.15
N THR A 28 11.45 -14.07 -11.40
CA THR A 28 10.34 -13.48 -12.17
C THR A 28 10.76 -12.15 -12.79
N ALA A 29 10.03 -11.69 -13.81
CA ALA A 29 10.25 -10.37 -14.40
C ALA A 29 9.91 -9.26 -13.39
N PHE A 30 10.70 -8.20 -13.37
CA PHE A 30 10.52 -7.06 -12.47
C PHE A 30 11.00 -5.76 -13.10
N TYR A 31 10.64 -4.63 -12.52
CA TYR A 31 11.16 -3.33 -12.92
C TYR A 31 11.46 -2.48 -11.67
N ILE A 32 12.36 -1.51 -11.82
CA ILE A 32 12.74 -0.57 -10.76
C ILE A 32 12.25 0.81 -11.16
N MET A 33 11.63 1.51 -10.21
CA MET A 33 11.15 2.88 -10.38
C MET A 33 11.50 3.75 -9.18
N GLU A 34 11.38 5.06 -9.36
CA GLU A 34 11.52 6.07 -8.32
C GLU A 34 10.54 5.85 -7.17
N TYR A 35 11.06 5.98 -5.95
CA TYR A 35 10.23 6.10 -4.77
C TYR A 35 9.77 7.56 -4.64
N LEU A 36 8.45 7.76 -4.73
CA LEU A 36 7.84 9.08 -4.55
C LEU A 36 7.45 9.25 -3.08
N GLU A 37 8.17 10.09 -2.35
CA GLU A 37 7.81 10.47 -0.98
C GLU A 37 6.58 11.39 -1.02
N GLY A 38 5.42 10.86 -0.66
CA GLY A 38 4.15 11.56 -0.80
C GLY A 38 3.00 11.00 0.04
N ARG A 39 1.81 11.60 -0.13
CA ARG A 39 0.56 11.23 0.53
C ARG A 39 -0.34 10.49 -0.44
N ILE A 40 -0.97 9.41 0.02
CA ILE A 40 -2.05 8.71 -0.71
C ILE A 40 -3.30 8.79 0.15
N PHE A 41 -4.41 9.22 -0.44
CA PHE A 41 -5.70 9.29 0.24
C PHE A 41 -6.54 8.08 -0.12
N VAL A 42 -6.50 7.05 0.74
CA VAL A 42 -7.26 5.80 0.55
C VAL A 42 -8.77 6.05 0.67
N ASP A 43 -9.18 6.90 1.60
CA ASP A 43 -10.59 7.28 1.76
C ASP A 43 -10.91 8.53 0.91
N PRO A 44 -11.82 8.43 -0.08
CA PRO A 44 -12.17 9.56 -0.94
C PRO A 44 -12.87 10.70 -0.19
N SER A 45 -13.33 10.51 1.05
CA SER A 45 -13.89 11.56 1.90
C SER A 45 -12.84 12.49 2.52
N LEU A 46 -11.55 12.14 2.39
CA LEU A 46 -10.41 12.93 2.87
C LEU A 46 -10.53 13.29 4.37
N PRO A 47 -10.61 12.29 5.27
CA PRO A 47 -10.73 12.53 6.70
C PRO A 47 -9.51 13.29 7.23
N GLY A 48 -9.74 14.24 8.13
CA GLY A 48 -8.68 15.08 8.72
C GLY A 48 -8.11 16.18 7.80
N VAL A 49 -8.60 16.29 6.55
CA VAL A 49 -8.23 17.38 5.63
C VAL A 49 -9.24 18.54 5.75
N PRO A 50 -8.78 19.80 5.93
CA PRO A 50 -9.65 20.98 5.93
C PRO A 50 -10.44 21.16 4.62
N PRO A 51 -11.68 21.70 4.65
CA PRO A 51 -12.54 21.83 3.48
C PRO A 51 -11.89 22.50 2.26
N GLU A 52 -11.16 23.60 2.47
CA GLU A 52 -10.48 24.34 1.39
C GLU A 52 -9.41 23.49 0.68
N ARG A 53 -8.73 22.62 1.43
CA ARG A 53 -7.72 21.70 0.90
C ARG A 53 -8.34 20.51 0.20
N ARG A 54 -9.50 20.02 0.66
CA ARG A 54 -10.24 18.95 -0.04
C ARG A 54 -10.60 19.37 -1.47
N ARG A 55 -11.05 20.62 -1.65
CA ARG A 55 -11.34 21.17 -3.00
C ARG A 55 -10.08 21.18 -3.86
N ALA A 56 -8.98 21.71 -3.33
CA ALA A 56 -7.70 21.76 -4.05
C ALA A 56 -7.20 20.36 -4.48
N ILE A 57 -7.32 19.36 -3.60
CA ILE A 57 -6.97 17.96 -3.89
C ILE A 57 -7.79 17.42 -5.06
N TYR A 58 -9.12 17.55 -5.02
CA TYR A 58 -9.99 17.07 -6.11
C TYR A 58 -9.75 17.82 -7.42
N GLN A 59 -9.46 19.12 -7.37
CA GLN A 59 -9.08 19.89 -8.55
C GLN A 59 -7.73 19.43 -9.13
N ALA A 60 -6.74 19.15 -8.28
CA ALA A 60 -5.46 18.60 -8.71
C ALA A 60 -5.63 17.19 -9.35
N THR A 61 -6.52 16.37 -8.81
CA THR A 61 -6.91 15.07 -9.40
C THR A 61 -7.54 15.23 -10.79
N ALA A 62 -8.50 16.17 -10.95
CA ALA A 62 -9.11 16.44 -12.26
C ALA A 62 -8.08 16.93 -13.28
N LYS A 63 -7.18 17.84 -12.87
CA LYS A 63 -6.08 18.38 -13.69
C LYS A 63 -5.10 17.31 -14.14
N VAL A 64 -4.70 16.42 -13.24
CA VAL A 64 -3.75 15.36 -13.62
C VAL A 64 -4.38 14.34 -14.56
N LEU A 65 -5.68 14.04 -14.39
CA LEU A 65 -6.44 13.19 -15.32
C LEU A 65 -6.56 13.85 -16.70
N ALA A 66 -6.84 15.15 -16.75
CA ALA A 66 -6.86 15.92 -17.99
C ALA A 66 -5.48 15.95 -18.67
N SER A 67 -4.41 16.15 -17.89
CA SER A 67 -3.02 16.10 -18.37
C SER A 67 -2.71 14.74 -19.00
N LEU A 68 -3.03 13.64 -18.31
CA LEU A 68 -2.93 12.28 -18.85
C LEU A 68 -3.67 12.16 -20.18
N HIS A 69 -4.91 12.64 -20.23
CA HIS A 69 -5.74 12.50 -21.43
C HIS A 69 -5.31 13.39 -22.61
N SER A 70 -4.51 14.43 -22.37
CA SER A 70 -3.94 15.28 -23.41
C SER A 70 -2.66 14.74 -24.04
N ALA A 71 -2.09 13.65 -23.50
CA ALA A 71 -0.88 13.05 -24.02
C ALA A 71 -1.10 12.52 -25.47
N ASN A 72 -0.26 12.99 -26.40
CA ASN A 72 -0.26 12.49 -27.78
C ASN A 72 0.41 11.11 -27.83
N ILE A 73 -0.41 10.06 -27.85
CA ILE A 73 0.03 8.66 -27.79
C ILE A 73 0.96 8.26 -28.94
N ASP A 74 0.82 8.84 -30.14
CA ASP A 74 1.72 8.53 -31.26
C ASP A 74 3.09 9.17 -31.04
N ALA A 75 3.10 10.44 -30.62
CA ALA A 75 4.33 11.19 -30.37
C ALA A 75 5.19 10.57 -29.25
N ILE A 76 4.56 9.93 -28.26
CA ILE A 76 5.25 9.29 -27.13
C ILE A 76 5.50 7.79 -27.35
N GLY A 77 5.29 7.28 -28.57
CA GLY A 77 5.59 5.88 -28.93
C GLY A 77 4.60 4.84 -28.37
N LEU A 78 3.39 5.26 -28.00
CA LEU A 78 2.31 4.38 -27.54
C LEU A 78 1.24 4.12 -28.60
N GLY A 79 1.39 4.59 -29.84
CA GLY A 79 0.36 4.47 -30.89
C GLY A 79 -0.16 3.05 -31.15
N SER A 80 0.65 2.01 -30.89
CA SER A 80 0.28 0.59 -31.01
C SER A 80 -0.02 -0.10 -29.68
N TYR A 81 -0.12 0.63 -28.58
CA TYR A 81 -0.34 0.07 -27.24
C TYR A 81 -1.75 -0.53 -27.04
N GLY A 82 -2.72 -0.10 -27.85
CA GLY A 82 -4.09 -0.55 -27.81
C GLY A 82 -4.86 -0.12 -29.06
N ARG A 83 -6.15 -0.44 -29.12
CA ARG A 83 -7.03 -0.08 -30.24
C ARG A 83 -7.89 1.14 -29.89
N ARG A 84 -7.91 2.16 -30.76
CA ARG A 84 -8.61 3.44 -30.55
C ARG A 84 -10.12 3.34 -30.67
N ASP A 85 -10.58 2.63 -31.69
CA ASP A 85 -11.99 2.46 -32.03
C ASP A 85 -12.68 1.49 -31.08
N ASN A 86 -14.02 1.48 -31.05
CA ASN A 86 -14.86 0.44 -30.43
C ASN A 86 -14.43 0.03 -29.01
N TYR A 87 -13.90 0.96 -28.21
CA TYR A 87 -13.34 0.64 -26.90
C TYR A 87 -14.45 0.17 -25.96
N CYS A 88 -15.49 0.96 -25.79
CA CYS A 88 -16.62 0.62 -24.92
C CYS A 88 -17.28 -0.67 -25.39
N LYS A 89 -17.50 -0.83 -26.71
CA LYS A 89 -18.04 -2.07 -27.29
C LYS A 89 -17.22 -3.30 -26.89
N ARG A 90 -15.90 -3.27 -27.09
CA ARG A 90 -15.02 -4.39 -26.75
C ARG A 90 -14.99 -4.67 -25.26
N GLN A 91 -15.00 -3.63 -24.42
CA GLN A 91 -14.99 -3.79 -22.98
C GLN A 91 -16.31 -4.41 -22.48
N ILE A 92 -17.46 -4.01 -23.03
CA ILE A 92 -18.76 -4.62 -22.71
C ILE A 92 -18.70 -6.14 -22.96
N GLU A 93 -18.28 -6.55 -24.16
CA GLU A 93 -18.21 -7.97 -24.51
C GLU A 93 -17.18 -8.74 -23.66
N ARG A 94 -16.02 -8.12 -23.38
CA ARG A 94 -14.97 -8.73 -22.54
C ARG A 94 -15.48 -8.99 -21.12
N TRP A 95 -16.02 -7.97 -20.46
CA TRP A 95 -16.47 -8.06 -19.08
C TRP A 95 -17.72 -8.94 -18.97
N PHE A 96 -18.62 -8.90 -19.95
CA PHE A 96 -19.77 -9.78 -19.96
C PHE A 96 -19.38 -11.24 -20.15
N LYS A 97 -18.41 -11.53 -21.04
CA LYS A 97 -17.84 -12.88 -21.16
C LYS A 97 -17.22 -13.35 -19.84
N GLN A 98 -16.52 -12.48 -19.13
CA GLN A 98 -15.95 -12.80 -17.81
C GLN A 98 -17.04 -13.04 -16.74
N TYR A 99 -18.12 -12.25 -16.76
CA TYR A 99 -19.29 -12.46 -15.92
C TYR A 99 -19.94 -13.82 -16.18
N LEU A 100 -20.17 -14.18 -17.44
CA LEU A 100 -20.73 -15.48 -17.83
C LEU A 100 -19.80 -16.64 -17.43
N ALA A 101 -18.49 -16.47 -17.57
CA ALA A 101 -17.52 -17.47 -17.12
C ALA A 101 -17.54 -17.65 -15.59
N SER A 102 -17.99 -16.64 -14.85
CA SER A 102 -18.10 -16.66 -13.39
C SER A 102 -19.51 -17.04 -12.91
N THR A 103 -20.46 -17.33 -13.81
CA THR A 103 -21.87 -17.62 -13.47
C THR A 103 -22.45 -18.77 -14.30
N SER A 104 -22.75 -19.89 -13.64
CA SER A 104 -23.29 -21.11 -14.26
C SER A 104 -23.74 -22.11 -13.19
N GLU A 105 -24.22 -23.28 -13.61
CA GLU A 105 -24.37 -24.43 -12.72
C GLU A 105 -23.02 -24.75 -12.03
N GLY A 106 -23.06 -24.98 -10.71
CA GLY A 106 -21.86 -25.13 -9.87
C GLY A 106 -21.09 -23.83 -9.56
N LYS A 107 -21.62 -22.66 -9.94
CA LYS A 107 -21.04 -21.32 -9.73
C LYS A 107 -22.11 -20.36 -9.18
N PRO A 108 -21.77 -19.09 -8.87
CA PRO A 108 -22.77 -18.09 -8.51
C PRO A 108 -23.92 -18.02 -9.53
N GLU A 109 -25.14 -17.89 -9.02
CA GLU A 109 -26.34 -17.74 -9.85
C GLU A 109 -26.26 -16.47 -10.69
N ARG A 110 -26.76 -16.56 -11.93
CA ARG A 110 -26.89 -15.42 -12.83
C ARG A 110 -27.92 -14.44 -12.27
N TYR A 111 -27.60 -13.15 -12.36
CA TYR A 111 -28.48 -12.09 -11.93
C TYR A 111 -29.21 -11.50 -13.14
N PRO A 112 -30.54 -11.67 -13.29
CA PRO A 112 -31.27 -11.27 -14.50
C PRO A 112 -31.05 -9.82 -14.92
N LYS A 113 -31.00 -8.89 -13.94
CA LYS A 113 -30.77 -7.46 -14.19
C LYS A 113 -29.39 -7.15 -14.81
N MET A 114 -28.39 -8.03 -14.65
CA MET A 114 -27.11 -7.87 -15.35
C MET A 114 -27.29 -7.95 -16.88
N PHE A 115 -28.18 -8.82 -17.35
CA PHE A 115 -28.47 -8.98 -18.78
C PHE A 115 -29.22 -7.76 -19.32
N GLU A 116 -30.18 -7.24 -18.55
CA GLU A 116 -30.86 -5.98 -18.85
C GLU A 116 -29.86 -4.81 -18.99
N LEU A 117 -28.94 -4.68 -18.03
CA LEU A 117 -27.90 -3.65 -18.05
C LEU A 117 -26.98 -3.80 -19.28
N VAL A 118 -26.56 -5.02 -19.61
CA VAL A 118 -25.71 -5.28 -20.79
C VAL A 118 -26.43 -4.95 -22.10
N ASP A 119 -27.70 -5.34 -22.22
CA ASP A 119 -28.50 -5.05 -23.40
C ASP A 119 -28.74 -3.55 -23.56
N TRP A 120 -28.93 -2.83 -22.46
CA TRP A 120 -28.99 -1.37 -22.47
C TRP A 120 -27.65 -0.78 -22.91
N LEU A 121 -26.53 -1.21 -22.33
CA LEU A 121 -25.19 -0.72 -22.69
C LEU A 121 -24.90 -0.93 -24.17
N ARG A 122 -25.19 -2.11 -24.74
CA ARG A 122 -24.97 -2.40 -26.16
C ARG A 122 -25.74 -1.47 -27.09
N LYS A 123 -26.94 -1.05 -26.70
CA LYS A 123 -27.81 -0.16 -27.49
C LYS A 123 -27.46 1.32 -27.36
N ASN A 124 -26.75 1.70 -26.30
CA ASN A 124 -26.47 3.09 -25.94
C ASN A 124 -24.98 3.44 -26.00
N ILE A 125 -24.17 2.66 -26.74
CA ILE A 125 -22.75 2.97 -26.93
C ILE A 125 -22.63 4.35 -27.59
N PRO A 126 -21.83 5.28 -27.03
CA PRO A 126 -21.64 6.61 -27.59
C PRO A 126 -21.14 6.54 -29.04
N PRO A 127 -21.74 7.29 -29.99
CA PRO A 127 -21.39 7.22 -31.41
C PRO A 127 -19.89 7.45 -31.68
N GLU A 128 -19.25 8.30 -30.89
CA GLU A 128 -17.82 8.62 -31.00
C GLU A 128 -16.90 7.43 -30.72
N ASP A 129 -17.36 6.43 -29.93
CA ASP A 129 -16.58 5.23 -29.59
C ASP A 129 -16.19 4.44 -30.85
N ALA A 130 -17.11 4.31 -31.82
CA ALA A 130 -16.88 3.55 -33.04
C ALA A 130 -15.76 4.13 -33.91
N SER A 131 -15.59 5.45 -33.92
CA SER A 131 -14.58 6.15 -34.72
C SER A 131 -13.18 6.13 -34.09
N GLY A 132 -13.11 5.95 -32.76
CA GLY A 132 -11.88 6.13 -32.00
C GLY A 132 -11.39 7.58 -31.94
N ALA A 133 -12.23 8.56 -32.32
CA ALA A 133 -11.90 10.00 -32.26
C ALA A 133 -11.61 10.48 -30.83
N THR A 134 -12.22 9.85 -29.82
CA THR A 134 -11.93 10.07 -28.38
C THR A 134 -10.89 9.08 -27.83
N GLY A 135 -10.29 8.28 -28.71
CA GLY A 135 -9.32 7.24 -28.41
C GLY A 135 -7.98 7.84 -28.02
N GLY A 136 -7.66 7.76 -26.72
CA GLY A 136 -6.37 8.19 -26.17
C GLY A 136 -5.91 7.23 -25.08
N LEU A 137 -4.84 7.57 -24.39
CA LEU A 137 -4.36 6.78 -23.26
C LEU A 137 -5.43 6.80 -22.16
N VAL A 138 -5.82 5.62 -21.68
CA VAL A 138 -6.66 5.42 -20.50
C VAL A 138 -5.84 4.69 -19.45
N HIS A 139 -5.89 5.17 -18.21
CA HIS A 139 -5.33 4.52 -17.04
C HIS A 139 -6.06 3.21 -16.72
N GLY A 140 -7.39 3.20 -16.87
CA GLY A 140 -8.24 2.04 -16.60
C GLY A 140 -8.57 1.83 -15.12
N ASP A 141 -7.79 2.38 -14.20
CA ASP A 141 -8.07 2.32 -12.75
C ASP A 141 -7.91 3.68 -12.04
N PHE A 142 -8.24 4.77 -12.73
CA PHE A 142 -7.96 6.11 -12.21
C PHE A 142 -8.87 6.49 -11.04
N ARG A 143 -8.28 6.69 -9.86
CA ARG A 143 -8.95 7.07 -8.61
C ARG A 143 -8.00 7.88 -7.74
N VAL A 144 -8.52 8.61 -6.76
CA VAL A 144 -7.72 9.44 -5.84
C VAL A 144 -6.71 8.65 -5.01
N ASP A 145 -6.98 7.37 -4.73
CA ASP A 145 -6.10 6.45 -4.00
C ASP A 145 -4.96 5.87 -4.87
N ASN A 146 -5.05 6.01 -6.19
CA ASN A 146 -3.98 5.66 -7.13
C ASN A 146 -3.11 6.85 -7.53
N VAL A 147 -3.23 7.96 -6.80
CA VAL A 147 -2.50 9.20 -7.05
C VAL A 147 -1.68 9.60 -5.82
N VAL A 148 -0.41 9.90 -6.03
CA VAL A 148 0.51 10.38 -5.00
C VAL A 148 0.50 11.89 -4.99
N PHE A 149 0.18 12.48 -3.84
CA PHE A 149 0.26 13.93 -3.59
C PHE A 149 1.57 14.29 -2.91
N HIS A 150 2.04 15.52 -3.11
CA HIS A 150 3.19 16.05 -2.39
C HIS A 150 2.99 15.95 -0.85
N PRO A 151 4.05 15.74 -0.04
CA PRO A 151 3.93 15.59 1.42
C PRO A 151 3.21 16.76 2.11
N THR A 152 3.41 17.97 1.60
CA THR A 152 2.88 19.20 2.20
C THR A 152 1.86 19.95 1.34
N GLU A 153 1.97 19.84 0.01
CA GLU A 153 1.21 20.64 -0.95
C GLU A 153 0.10 19.81 -1.59
N ASP A 154 -0.99 20.45 -2.01
CA ASP A 154 -2.13 19.81 -2.66
C ASP A 154 -1.91 19.71 -4.18
N ARG A 155 -0.76 19.17 -4.57
CA ARG A 155 -0.40 18.88 -5.96
C ARG A 155 -0.04 17.41 -6.12
N VAL A 156 -0.34 16.86 -7.28
CA VAL A 156 -0.01 15.49 -7.66
C VAL A 156 1.46 15.41 -8.08
N ILE A 157 2.16 14.38 -7.60
CA ILE A 157 3.54 14.07 -7.93
C ILE A 157 3.71 12.70 -8.60
N GLY A 158 2.67 11.85 -8.63
CA GLY A 158 2.71 10.59 -9.36
C GLY A 158 1.34 9.96 -9.56
N ILE A 159 1.14 9.31 -10.69
CA ILE A 159 0.04 8.37 -10.95
C ILE A 159 0.60 6.95 -10.89
N LEU A 160 -0.04 6.07 -10.12
CA LEU A 160 0.37 4.68 -9.87
C LEU A 160 -0.65 3.69 -10.47
N ASP A 161 -0.26 2.42 -10.50
CA ASP A 161 -1.13 1.27 -10.81
C ASP A 161 -1.66 1.21 -12.27
N TRP A 162 -0.72 1.13 -13.21
CA TRP A 162 -0.97 1.18 -14.65
C TRP A 162 -1.36 -0.16 -15.29
N GLU A 163 -1.64 -1.20 -14.50
CA GLU A 163 -1.82 -2.58 -15.01
C GLU A 163 -3.02 -2.75 -15.95
N LEU A 164 -4.05 -1.90 -15.80
CA LEU A 164 -5.27 -1.91 -16.62
C LEU A 164 -5.23 -0.91 -17.78
N SER A 165 -4.11 -0.18 -17.93
CA SER A 165 -4.01 0.89 -18.92
C SER A 165 -4.01 0.37 -20.35
N THR A 166 -4.58 1.17 -21.26
CA THR A 166 -4.64 0.85 -22.68
C THR A 166 -4.96 2.11 -23.50
N ILE A 167 -5.23 1.96 -24.79
CA ILE A 167 -5.81 3.02 -25.62
C ILE A 167 -7.32 2.79 -25.69
N GLY A 168 -8.10 3.84 -25.44
CA GLY A 168 -9.56 3.73 -25.40
C GLY A 168 -10.29 5.05 -25.21
N ASN A 169 -11.59 4.95 -24.95
CA ASN A 169 -12.44 6.10 -24.66
C ASN A 169 -12.15 6.63 -23.25
N GLN A 170 -11.48 7.78 -23.22
CA GLN A 170 -11.02 8.45 -22.00
C GLN A 170 -12.14 8.90 -21.05
N MET A 171 -13.38 9.06 -21.53
CA MET A 171 -14.48 9.44 -20.63
C MET A 171 -14.86 8.29 -19.67
N CYS A 172 -14.49 7.04 -20.00
CA CYS A 172 -14.63 5.91 -19.07
C CYS A 172 -13.77 6.08 -17.81
N ASP A 173 -12.55 6.62 -17.92
CA ASP A 173 -11.70 6.89 -16.75
C ASP A 173 -12.29 7.99 -15.87
N VAL A 174 -12.88 9.02 -16.48
CA VAL A 174 -13.52 10.13 -15.75
C VAL A 174 -14.72 9.62 -14.97
N ALA A 175 -15.60 8.84 -15.61
CA ALA A 175 -16.73 8.23 -14.94
C ALA A 175 -16.31 7.24 -13.84
N TYR A 176 -15.21 6.50 -14.05
CA TYR A 176 -14.65 5.62 -13.02
C TYR A 176 -14.10 6.41 -11.83
N SER A 177 -13.44 7.55 -12.06
CA SER A 177 -13.00 8.47 -11.00
C SER A 177 -14.16 9.09 -10.22
N CYS A 178 -15.35 9.18 -10.81
CA CYS A 178 -16.56 9.69 -10.17
C CYS A 178 -17.32 8.63 -9.34
N MET A 179 -16.86 7.38 -9.28
CA MET A 179 -17.55 6.31 -8.56
C MET A 179 -17.90 6.67 -7.10
N PRO A 180 -17.02 7.32 -6.29
CA PRO A 180 -17.35 7.67 -4.91
C PRO A 180 -18.59 8.56 -4.72
N TYR A 181 -18.99 9.32 -5.76
CA TYR A 181 -20.22 10.12 -5.75
C TYR A 181 -21.48 9.27 -5.83
N ILE A 182 -21.39 8.14 -6.53
CA ILE A 182 -22.51 7.24 -6.84
C ILE A 182 -22.58 6.12 -5.82
N THR A 183 -21.44 5.51 -5.49
CA THR A 183 -21.35 4.33 -4.64
C THR A 183 -19.96 4.17 -4.02
N GLN A 184 -19.86 3.54 -2.85
CA GLN A 184 -18.60 3.31 -2.15
C GLN A 184 -18.50 1.86 -1.68
N ALA A 185 -17.33 1.26 -1.88
CA ALA A 185 -17.00 -0.02 -1.27
C ALA A 185 -16.78 0.21 0.23
N GLY A 186 -17.70 -0.28 1.07
CA GLY A 186 -17.54 -0.19 2.51
C GLY A 186 -16.31 -0.97 2.97
N LEU A 187 -15.40 -0.32 3.70
CA LEU A 187 -14.30 -1.00 4.39
C LEU A 187 -14.90 -1.84 5.53
N GLY A 188 -15.24 -3.10 5.23
CA GLY A 188 -15.65 -4.09 6.22
C GLY A 188 -17.13 -4.08 6.64
N SER A 189 -18.02 -3.44 5.90
CA SER A 189 -19.48 -3.52 6.11
C SER A 189 -20.14 -4.55 5.19
N ASP A 190 -21.25 -5.13 5.67
CA ASP A 190 -22.08 -6.11 4.96
C ASP A 190 -22.82 -5.57 3.71
N GLU A 191 -22.87 -4.25 3.55
CA GLU A 191 -23.54 -3.52 2.48
C GLU A 191 -22.59 -2.54 1.77
N LEU A 192 -22.82 -2.30 0.47
CA LEU A 192 -22.23 -1.15 -0.23
C LEU A 192 -22.69 0.14 0.44
N VAL A 193 -21.73 1.01 0.73
CA VAL A 193 -22.04 2.33 1.26
C VAL A 193 -22.57 3.17 0.10
N LYS A 194 -23.72 3.81 0.32
CA LYS A 194 -24.31 4.77 -0.62
C LYS A 194 -23.30 5.89 -0.93
N GLY A 195 -23.18 6.31 -2.19
CA GLY A 195 -22.20 7.34 -2.58
C GLY A 195 -22.53 8.74 -2.04
N PHE A 196 -21.59 9.67 -2.19
CA PHE A 196 -21.70 11.04 -1.65
C PHE A 196 -22.98 11.78 -2.05
N GLU A 197 -23.54 11.53 -3.24
CA GLU A 197 -24.79 12.17 -3.67
C GLU A 197 -26.00 11.76 -2.81
N ILE A 198 -25.92 10.61 -2.14
CA ILE A 198 -27.00 10.07 -1.31
C ILE A 198 -26.73 10.31 0.19
N ILE A 199 -25.48 10.14 0.64
CA ILE A 199 -25.12 10.29 2.06
C ILE A 199 -24.75 11.72 2.46
N GLY A 200 -24.60 12.61 1.47
CA GLY A 200 -24.11 13.96 1.66
C GLY A 200 -22.65 14.08 1.24
N ILE A 201 -22.34 15.12 0.47
CA ILE A 201 -20.99 15.43 0.02
C ILE A 201 -20.23 16.07 1.20
N PRO A 202 -19.09 15.50 1.64
CA PRO A 202 -18.29 16.11 2.70
C PRO A 202 -17.91 17.54 2.36
N GLU A 203 -17.95 18.43 3.36
CA GLU A 203 -17.63 19.84 3.18
C GLU A 203 -16.27 20.01 2.50
N GLY A 204 -16.22 20.85 1.46
CA GLY A 204 -15.01 21.12 0.66
C GLY A 204 -14.81 20.19 -0.54
N ILE A 205 -15.44 19.01 -0.58
CA ILE A 205 -15.41 18.16 -1.79
C ILE A 205 -16.33 18.76 -2.86
N PRO A 206 -15.86 18.93 -4.11
CA PRO A 206 -16.73 19.41 -5.19
C PRO A 206 -17.81 18.39 -5.50
N THR A 207 -18.98 18.85 -5.95
CA THR A 207 -19.99 17.98 -6.55
C THR A 207 -19.44 17.24 -7.76
N GLN A 208 -20.07 16.13 -8.14
CA GLN A 208 -19.70 15.39 -9.35
C GLN A 208 -19.67 16.29 -10.59
N ALA A 209 -20.66 17.18 -10.72
CA ALA A 209 -20.75 18.13 -11.83
C ALA A 209 -19.60 19.16 -11.81
N GLU A 210 -19.20 19.66 -10.64
CA GLU A 210 -18.05 20.57 -10.51
C GLU A 210 -16.72 19.86 -10.85
N PHE A 211 -16.51 18.63 -10.37
CA PHE A 211 -15.32 17.84 -10.72
C PHE A 211 -15.22 17.58 -12.22
N LEU A 212 -16.33 17.16 -12.83
CA LEU A 212 -16.41 16.92 -14.27
C LEU A 212 -16.20 18.21 -15.07
N ALA A 213 -16.70 19.36 -14.59
CA ALA A 213 -16.53 20.65 -15.25
C ALA A 213 -15.07 21.11 -15.22
N GLU A 214 -14.37 20.95 -14.09
CA GLU A 214 -12.93 21.19 -13.99
C GLU A 214 -12.16 20.30 -14.99
N TYR A 215 -12.48 19.01 -15.04
CA TYR A 215 -11.85 18.09 -16.00
C TYR A 215 -12.11 18.50 -17.46
N CYS A 216 -13.36 18.82 -17.83
CA CYS A 216 -13.71 19.22 -19.20
C CYS A 216 -13.00 20.52 -19.61
N LEU A 217 -12.92 21.48 -18.68
CA LEU A 217 -12.21 22.74 -18.88
C LEU A 217 -10.72 22.51 -19.15
N GLU A 218 -10.06 21.70 -18.33
CA GLU A 218 -8.62 21.45 -18.42
C GLU A 218 -8.25 20.55 -19.61
N SER A 219 -9.11 19.60 -19.98
CA SER A 219 -8.89 18.68 -21.12
C SER A 219 -9.37 19.23 -22.47
N GLY A 220 -10.15 20.32 -22.46
CA GLY A 220 -10.81 20.86 -23.66
C GLY A 220 -11.92 19.96 -24.22
N LYS A 221 -12.40 18.98 -23.45
CA LYS A 221 -13.47 18.07 -23.89
C LYS A 221 -14.84 18.68 -23.72
N ALA A 222 -15.75 18.29 -24.62
CA ALA A 222 -17.14 18.70 -24.56
C ALA A 222 -17.82 18.15 -23.29
N TRP A 223 -18.78 18.91 -22.77
CA TRP A 223 -19.63 18.52 -21.65
C TRP A 223 -20.50 17.31 -22.03
N PRO A 224 -20.35 16.14 -21.38
CA PRO A 224 -20.92 14.88 -21.86
C PRO A 224 -22.35 14.64 -21.36
N VAL A 225 -23.22 15.66 -21.39
CA VAL A 225 -24.56 15.59 -20.77
C VAL A 225 -25.41 14.43 -21.30
N SER A 226 -25.33 14.14 -22.60
CA SER A 226 -26.14 13.13 -23.29
C SER A 226 -25.63 11.70 -23.02
N GLU A 227 -24.32 11.53 -22.91
CA GLU A 227 -23.64 10.24 -22.81
C GLU A 227 -23.28 9.86 -21.36
N TRP A 228 -23.37 10.79 -20.39
CA TRP A 228 -22.89 10.56 -19.03
C TRP A 228 -23.49 9.33 -18.35
N LYS A 229 -24.79 9.09 -18.58
CA LYS A 229 -25.47 7.87 -18.08
C LYS A 229 -24.78 6.60 -18.55
N PHE A 230 -24.36 6.58 -19.82
CA PHE A 230 -23.66 5.43 -20.37
C PHE A 230 -22.33 5.22 -19.66
N TYR A 231 -21.51 6.25 -19.52
CA TYR A 231 -20.18 6.11 -18.93
C TYR A 231 -20.25 5.67 -17.46
N VAL A 232 -21.19 6.19 -16.68
CA VAL A 232 -21.43 5.77 -15.29
C VAL A 232 -21.94 4.32 -15.22
N ALA A 233 -22.96 3.98 -16.02
CA ALA A 233 -23.52 2.63 -16.06
C ALA A 233 -22.46 1.59 -16.49
N PHE A 234 -21.59 1.96 -17.43
CA PHE A 234 -20.48 1.14 -17.88
C PHE A 234 -19.46 0.88 -16.75
N SER A 235 -19.11 1.89 -15.95
CA SER A 235 -18.23 1.73 -14.78
C SER A 235 -18.83 0.81 -13.72
N LEU A 236 -20.12 0.97 -13.42
CA LEU A 236 -20.86 0.10 -12.50
C LEU A 236 -20.95 -1.35 -12.99
N PHE A 237 -21.25 -1.55 -14.27
CA PHE A 237 -21.26 -2.86 -14.93
C PHE A 237 -19.89 -3.57 -14.85
N ARG A 238 -18.80 -2.82 -15.11
CA ARG A 238 -17.45 -3.35 -14.99
C ARG A 238 -17.14 -3.77 -13.55
N GLY A 239 -17.45 -2.91 -12.57
CA GLY A 239 -17.29 -3.23 -11.15
C GLY A 239 -18.08 -4.48 -10.74
N ALA A 240 -19.34 -4.58 -11.16
CA ALA A 240 -20.18 -5.74 -10.89
C ALA A 240 -19.61 -7.05 -11.48
N SER A 241 -19.06 -6.98 -12.69
CA SER A 241 -18.39 -8.13 -13.33
C SER A 241 -17.14 -8.58 -12.56
N ILE A 242 -16.34 -7.62 -12.05
CA ILE A 242 -15.17 -7.89 -11.22
C ILE A 242 -15.56 -8.56 -9.91
N TYR A 243 -16.52 -7.97 -9.18
CA TYR A 243 -16.99 -8.51 -7.89
C TYR A 243 -17.62 -9.90 -8.04
N THR A 244 -18.32 -10.17 -9.15
CA THR A 244 -18.83 -11.51 -9.46
C THR A 244 -17.69 -12.54 -9.59
N GLY A 245 -16.60 -12.17 -10.28
CA GLY A 245 -15.41 -13.03 -10.39
C GLY A 245 -14.69 -13.25 -9.06
N VAL A 246 -14.63 -12.23 -8.20
CA VAL A 246 -14.10 -12.35 -6.83
C VAL A 246 -14.93 -13.32 -6.01
N TYR A 247 -16.27 -13.20 -6.06
CA TYR A 247 -17.17 -14.09 -5.35
C TYR A 247 -17.07 -15.55 -5.82
N ASN A 248 -16.97 -15.76 -7.14
CA ASN A 248 -16.73 -17.10 -7.68
C ASN A 248 -15.41 -17.71 -7.15
N ARG A 249 -14.32 -16.93 -7.11
CA ARG A 249 -13.05 -17.40 -6.51
C ARG A 249 -13.16 -17.68 -5.02
N TRP A 250 -13.98 -16.93 -4.29
CA TRP A 250 -14.26 -17.18 -2.87
C TRP A 250 -14.95 -18.52 -2.66
N LEU A 251 -15.99 -18.83 -3.44
CA LEU A 251 -16.67 -20.14 -3.40
C LEU A 251 -15.72 -21.31 -3.71
N MET A 252 -14.68 -21.07 -4.51
CA MET A 252 -13.64 -22.06 -4.83
C MET A 252 -12.52 -22.14 -3.76
N GLY A 253 -12.56 -21.34 -2.69
CA GLY A 253 -11.50 -21.29 -1.67
C GLY A 253 -10.21 -20.58 -2.11
N ASN A 254 -10.23 -19.85 -3.24
CA ASN A 254 -9.04 -19.28 -3.89
C ASN A 254 -9.05 -17.74 -3.97
N ALA A 255 -9.80 -17.06 -3.10
CA ALA A 255 -9.83 -15.59 -3.09
C ALA A 255 -8.72 -15.00 -2.21
N SER A 256 -7.85 -14.18 -2.82
CA SER A 256 -6.75 -13.48 -2.14
C SER A 256 -7.20 -12.53 -1.02
N GLY A 257 -8.42 -12.01 -1.10
CA GLY A 257 -9.01 -11.14 -0.07
C GLY A 257 -9.51 -11.86 1.18
N GLY A 258 -9.40 -13.19 1.25
CA GLY A 258 -9.92 -14.00 2.36
C GLY A 258 -11.41 -13.73 2.60
N LYS A 259 -11.81 -13.65 3.89
CA LYS A 259 -13.22 -13.42 4.29
C LYS A 259 -13.87 -12.19 3.66
N ARG A 260 -13.12 -11.15 3.29
CA ARG A 260 -13.69 -9.94 2.65
C ARG A 260 -14.34 -10.25 1.29
N ALA A 261 -13.93 -11.34 0.64
CA ALA A 261 -14.49 -11.77 -0.64
C ALA A 261 -15.87 -12.43 -0.52
N GLU A 262 -16.31 -12.79 0.70
CA GLU A 262 -17.62 -13.38 0.97
C GLU A 262 -18.77 -12.46 0.51
N HIS A 263 -18.62 -11.16 0.73
CA HIS A 263 -19.64 -10.16 0.43
C HIS A 263 -19.65 -9.70 -1.04
N ALA A 264 -18.64 -10.12 -1.83
CA ALA A 264 -18.48 -9.65 -3.21
C ALA A 264 -19.69 -9.96 -4.10
N GLY A 265 -20.39 -11.09 -3.87
CA GLY A 265 -21.60 -11.43 -4.63
C GLY A 265 -22.76 -10.45 -4.39
N ARG A 266 -22.93 -9.98 -3.15
CA ARG A 266 -23.91 -8.93 -2.82
C ARG A 266 -23.52 -7.60 -3.44
N HIS A 267 -22.23 -7.27 -3.39
CA HIS A 267 -21.72 -6.05 -4.00
C HIS A 267 -21.96 -5.99 -5.50
N ALA A 268 -21.73 -7.10 -6.20
CA ALA A 268 -22.00 -7.19 -7.63
C ALA A 268 -23.47 -6.87 -7.96
N LYS A 269 -24.43 -7.41 -7.21
CA LYS A 269 -25.87 -7.17 -7.42
C LYS A 269 -26.23 -5.70 -7.18
N SER A 270 -25.75 -5.12 -6.06
CA SER A 270 -26.02 -3.72 -5.71
C SER A 270 -25.45 -2.72 -6.73
N LEU A 271 -24.31 -3.02 -7.36
CA LEU A 271 -23.78 -2.20 -8.45
C LEU A 271 -24.65 -2.26 -9.70
N VAL A 272 -25.20 -3.43 -10.04
CA VAL A 272 -26.15 -3.58 -11.17
C VAL A 272 -27.44 -2.81 -10.89
N ASP A 273 -27.99 -2.93 -9.69
CA ASP A 273 -29.17 -2.17 -9.27
C ASP A 273 -28.93 -0.66 -9.36
N SER A 274 -27.79 -0.19 -8.82
CA SER A 274 -27.40 1.21 -8.86
C SER A 274 -27.25 1.73 -10.30
N ALA A 275 -26.78 0.90 -11.24
CA ALA A 275 -26.65 1.28 -12.64
C ALA A 275 -28.01 1.49 -13.31
N LEU A 276 -28.93 0.55 -13.11
CA LEU A 276 -30.28 0.64 -13.67
C LEU A 276 -31.07 1.81 -13.06
N ASP A 277 -30.94 2.01 -11.75
CA ASP A 277 -31.52 3.17 -11.06
C ASP A 277 -30.95 4.48 -11.63
N PHE A 278 -29.63 4.57 -11.83
CA PHE A 278 -28.98 5.74 -12.41
C PHE A 278 -29.44 6.03 -13.85
N ILE A 279 -29.59 5.00 -14.68
CA ILE A 279 -30.11 5.10 -16.05
C ILE A 279 -31.53 5.66 -16.06
N SER A 280 -32.36 5.23 -15.10
CA SER A 280 -33.78 5.61 -15.00
C SER A 280 -34.03 7.08 -14.65
N LYS A 281 -33.07 7.75 -14.00
CA LYS A 281 -33.18 9.17 -13.60
C LYS A 281 -33.43 10.05 -14.83
N LYS A 282 -34.37 11.01 -14.75
CA LYS A 282 -34.66 11.92 -15.88
C LYS A 282 -33.42 12.73 -16.29
N THR A 283 -32.71 13.29 -15.31
CA THR A 283 -31.47 14.06 -15.50
C THR A 283 -30.42 13.60 -14.48
N VAL A 284 -29.16 13.51 -14.91
CA VAL A 284 -28.01 13.11 -14.06
C VAL A 284 -26.88 14.13 -14.08
N LEU A 285 -26.93 15.09 -15.00
CA LEU A 285 -26.07 16.25 -15.09
C LEU A 285 -26.91 17.47 -15.49
N PRO A 286 -26.50 18.69 -15.12
CA PRO A 286 -27.07 19.91 -15.67
C PRO A 286 -26.82 20.04 -17.17
N GLU A 287 -27.69 20.75 -17.89
CA GLU A 287 -27.57 20.98 -19.35
C GLU A 287 -26.28 21.72 -19.72
N GLN A 288 -25.82 22.60 -18.84
CA GLN A 288 -24.57 23.36 -18.98
C GLN A 288 -23.64 23.05 -17.80
N PRO A 289 -22.32 23.05 -18.01
CA PRO A 289 -21.37 22.85 -16.92
C PRO A 289 -21.53 23.95 -15.86
N PRO A 290 -21.45 23.63 -14.56
CA PRO A 290 -21.42 24.65 -13.51
C PRO A 290 -20.22 25.59 -13.69
N SER A 291 -20.35 26.82 -13.22
CA SER A 291 -19.25 27.79 -13.24
C SER A 291 -18.11 27.30 -12.36
N VAL A 292 -17.00 26.93 -12.98
CA VAL A 292 -15.78 26.58 -12.25
C VAL A 292 -15.23 27.87 -11.65
N SER A 293 -15.22 27.95 -10.32
CA SER A 293 -14.67 29.11 -9.61
C SER A 293 -13.18 29.18 -9.89
N ARG A 294 -12.77 30.08 -10.81
CA ARG A 294 -11.37 30.46 -10.94
C ARG A 294 -10.99 31.18 -9.65
N GLY A 295 -10.54 30.44 -8.65
CA GLY A 295 -9.79 31.03 -7.55
C GLY A 295 -8.73 31.93 -8.18
N SER A 296 -8.78 33.21 -7.87
CA SER A 296 -7.85 34.21 -8.36
C SER A 296 -6.43 33.68 -8.18
N ARG A 297 -5.68 33.55 -9.27
CA ARG A 297 -4.21 33.46 -9.21
C ARG A 297 -3.69 34.80 -8.66
N GLN A 298 -3.83 35.02 -7.36
CA GLN A 298 -2.94 35.93 -6.67
C GLN A 298 -1.64 35.17 -6.46
N TYR A 299 -0.64 35.48 -7.29
CA TYR A 299 0.75 35.37 -6.85
C TYR A 299 0.90 36.33 -5.67
N GLY A 300 0.50 35.87 -4.48
CA GLY A 300 0.80 36.52 -3.23
C GLY A 300 2.28 36.35 -2.98
N THR A 301 3.02 37.44 -3.10
CA THR A 301 4.33 37.61 -2.47
C THR A 301 4.32 36.99 -1.08
N GLU A 302 5.34 36.17 -0.83
CA GLU A 302 5.64 35.51 0.44
C GLU A 302 5.31 36.39 1.64
N ASN A 303 4.19 36.12 2.29
CA ASN A 303 3.99 36.48 3.67
C ASN A 303 4.18 35.21 4.48
N LYS A 304 5.23 35.21 5.31
CA LYS A 304 5.47 34.22 6.37
C LYS A 304 4.16 34.00 7.14
N ALA A 305 3.46 32.92 6.82
CA ALA A 305 2.27 32.51 7.53
C ALA A 305 2.70 31.99 8.91
N GLN A 306 2.19 32.67 9.93
CA GLN A 306 2.25 32.25 11.32
C GLN A 306 1.63 30.85 11.46
N GLY A 307 2.29 30.02 12.27
CA GLY A 307 2.09 28.58 12.33
C GLY A 307 0.64 28.14 12.58
N LEU A 308 0.23 27.13 11.81
CA LEU A 308 -0.88 26.24 12.16
C LEU A 308 -0.56 25.52 13.49
N PRO A 309 -1.56 25.18 14.32
CA PRO A 309 -1.33 24.33 15.49
C PRO A 309 -0.81 22.96 15.05
N GLU A 310 0.24 22.47 15.71
CA GLU A 310 0.78 21.12 15.52
C GLU A 310 -0.30 20.07 15.82
N GLY A 311 -0.53 19.11 14.90
CA GLY A 311 -1.30 17.90 15.23
C GLY A 311 -2.37 17.40 14.25
N SER A 312 -2.45 17.88 13.00
CA SER A 312 -3.36 17.27 12.01
C SER A 312 -2.71 16.05 11.33
N GLY A 313 -2.87 14.88 11.96
CA GLY A 313 -2.72 13.54 11.34
C GLY A 313 -1.33 13.12 10.83
N ARG A 314 -0.31 13.97 10.94
CA ARG A 314 1.08 13.62 10.66
C ARG A 314 1.73 13.10 11.93
N PHE A 315 2.48 12.01 11.83
CA PHE A 315 3.48 11.70 12.85
C PHE A 315 4.53 12.82 12.81
N VAL A 316 4.42 13.78 13.72
CA VAL A 316 5.47 14.77 13.96
C VAL A 316 6.41 14.13 14.96
N PRO A 317 7.63 13.71 14.55
CA PRO A 317 8.55 13.07 15.48
C PRO A 317 8.89 14.05 16.59
N SER A 318 8.74 13.60 17.83
CA SER A 318 9.13 14.39 18.99
C SER A 318 10.61 14.75 18.91
N LYS A 319 11.04 15.78 19.66
CA LYS A 319 12.45 16.21 19.72
C LYS A 319 13.39 15.02 20.00
N LYS A 320 13.00 14.13 20.92
CA LYS A 320 13.72 12.89 21.24
C LYS A 320 13.93 12.00 20.02
N ILE A 321 12.88 11.82 19.20
CA ILE A 321 12.95 10.99 17.99
C ILE A 321 13.79 11.66 16.91
N GLN A 322 13.69 12.98 16.75
CA GLN A 322 14.55 13.72 15.81
C GLN A 322 16.04 13.61 16.20
N GLU A 323 16.36 13.68 17.49
CA GLU A 323 17.73 13.47 17.98
C GLU A 323 18.24 12.05 17.70
N LEU A 324 17.44 11.02 18.00
CA LEU A 324 17.79 9.63 17.68
C LEU A 324 17.95 9.41 16.17
N ARG A 325 17.07 9.99 15.36
CA ARG A 325 17.13 9.94 13.90
C ARG A 325 18.45 10.51 13.38
N ASN A 326 18.82 11.71 13.84
CA ASN A 326 20.02 12.38 13.38
C ASN A 326 21.29 11.61 13.81
N LYS A 327 21.30 11.08 15.04
CA LYS A 327 22.36 10.17 15.50
C LYS A 327 22.47 8.93 14.63
N LEU A 328 21.35 8.27 14.30
CA LEU A 328 21.35 7.10 13.42
C LEU A 328 21.91 7.45 12.04
N ILE A 329 21.43 8.52 11.39
CA ILE A 329 21.93 8.94 10.07
C ILE A 329 23.43 9.16 10.10
N GLN A 330 23.91 9.93 11.09
CA GLN A 330 25.34 10.19 11.26
C GLN A 330 26.13 8.89 11.51
N PHE A 331 25.63 8.00 12.37
CA PHE A 331 26.28 6.72 12.64
C PHE A 331 26.35 5.85 11.37
N MET A 332 25.27 5.80 10.59
CA MET A 332 25.22 5.06 9.33
C MET A 332 26.28 5.56 8.36
N GLU A 333 26.35 6.88 8.15
CA GLU A 333 27.29 7.54 7.23
C GLU A 333 28.75 7.36 7.64
N VAL A 334 29.05 7.56 8.92
CA VAL A 334 30.43 7.58 9.42
C VAL A 334 30.98 6.17 9.67
N HIS A 335 30.13 5.23 10.08
CA HIS A 335 30.58 3.94 10.60
C HIS A 335 30.10 2.72 9.81
N ILE A 336 28.85 2.72 9.33
CA ILE A 336 28.26 1.50 8.73
C ILE A 336 28.54 1.44 7.23
N TYR A 337 28.13 2.45 6.46
CA TYR A 337 28.31 2.48 5.00
C TYR A 337 29.75 2.23 4.55
N PRO A 338 30.79 2.78 5.21
CA PRO A 338 32.17 2.51 4.83
C PRO A 338 32.59 1.03 4.95
N LEU A 339 31.97 0.27 5.86
CA LEU A 339 32.32 -1.14 6.14
C LEU A 339 31.42 -2.16 5.44
N GLU A 340 30.35 -1.73 4.77
CA GLU A 340 29.40 -2.67 4.13
C GLU A 340 30.09 -3.61 3.13
N ASN A 341 31.02 -3.10 2.34
CA ASN A 341 31.77 -3.90 1.39
C ASN A 341 32.62 -4.98 2.07
N GLU A 342 33.15 -4.70 3.26
CA GLU A 342 33.93 -5.66 4.05
C GLU A 342 33.02 -6.74 4.65
N PHE A 343 31.91 -6.34 5.26
CA PHE A 343 30.92 -7.28 5.79
C PHE A 343 30.33 -8.18 4.68
N ASN A 344 30.03 -7.62 3.52
CA ASN A 344 29.56 -8.36 2.35
C ASN A 344 30.59 -9.37 1.83
N LYS A 345 31.91 -9.06 1.92
CA LYS A 345 32.96 -10.02 1.56
C LYS A 345 33.00 -11.19 2.55
N LEU A 346 32.92 -10.92 3.85
CA LEU A 346 32.87 -11.97 4.87
C LEU A 346 31.65 -12.88 4.65
N ALA A 347 30.48 -12.28 4.43
CA ALA A 347 29.22 -12.99 4.22
C ALA A 347 29.23 -13.96 3.02
N ARG A 348 30.02 -13.65 2.00
CA ARG A 348 30.17 -14.46 0.77
C ARG A 348 31.31 -15.47 0.86
N SER A 349 32.09 -15.45 1.93
CA SER A 349 33.23 -16.35 2.12
C SER A 349 32.85 -17.63 2.87
N ASP A 350 33.81 -18.55 2.99
CA ASP A 350 33.65 -19.74 3.84
C ASP A 350 33.66 -19.40 5.33
N LEU A 351 34.11 -18.20 5.70
CA LEU A 351 34.10 -17.67 7.07
C LEU A 351 32.81 -16.91 7.41
N ARG A 352 31.75 -17.01 6.59
CA ARG A 352 30.48 -16.26 6.75
C ARG A 352 29.79 -16.39 8.11
N TRP A 353 30.12 -17.44 8.87
CA TRP A 353 29.58 -17.68 10.21
C TRP A 353 30.49 -17.20 11.34
N THR A 354 31.64 -16.62 11.03
CA THR A 354 32.54 -16.05 12.06
C THR A 354 32.09 -14.65 12.46
N VAL A 355 32.49 -14.23 13.66
CA VAL A 355 32.17 -12.90 14.19
C VAL A 355 33.20 -11.89 13.70
N HIS A 356 32.73 -10.83 13.04
CA HIS A 356 33.61 -9.76 12.55
C HIS A 356 34.01 -8.81 13.69
N PRO A 357 35.32 -8.55 13.94
CA PRO A 357 35.76 -7.68 15.03
C PRO A 357 35.19 -6.26 14.96
N GLU A 358 35.15 -5.66 13.76
CA GLU A 358 34.54 -4.33 13.57
C GLU A 358 33.03 -4.32 13.87
N GLU A 359 32.29 -5.40 13.62
CA GLU A 359 30.88 -5.46 13.98
C GLU A 359 30.70 -5.32 15.50
N GLU A 360 31.52 -6.03 16.29
CA GLU A 360 31.50 -5.94 17.75
C GLU A 360 31.93 -4.55 18.25
N ARG A 361 32.96 -3.96 17.61
CA ARG A 361 33.38 -2.58 17.91
C ARG A 361 32.24 -1.59 17.66
N LEU A 362 31.50 -1.76 16.56
CA LEU A 362 30.36 -0.90 16.23
C LEU A 362 29.18 -1.08 17.18
N LYS A 363 28.89 -2.31 17.64
CA LYS A 363 27.87 -2.55 18.67
C LYS A 363 28.20 -1.81 19.97
N GLU A 364 29.45 -1.88 20.42
CA GLU A 364 29.90 -1.15 21.60
C GLU A 364 29.82 0.37 21.44
N LEU A 365 30.07 0.88 20.23
CA LEU A 365 29.89 2.30 19.92
C LEU A 365 28.41 2.71 19.92
N ALA A 366 27.54 1.91 19.28
CA ALA A 366 26.09 2.13 19.26
C ALA A 366 25.50 2.17 20.67
N LYS A 367 25.94 1.26 21.57
CA LYS A 367 25.59 1.29 23.00
C LYS A 367 25.99 2.59 23.69
N LYS A 368 27.20 3.10 23.42
CA LYS A 368 27.69 4.36 24.00
C LYS A 368 26.87 5.56 23.54
N GLU A 369 26.43 5.56 22.29
CA GLU A 369 25.64 6.66 21.70
C GLU A 369 24.13 6.60 22.02
N GLY A 370 23.67 5.48 22.61
CA GLY A 370 22.27 5.26 22.96
C GLY A 370 21.42 4.78 21.79
N LEU A 371 22.02 4.12 20.81
CA LEU A 371 21.37 3.58 19.61
C LEU A 371 21.11 2.06 19.72
N TRP A 372 20.88 1.56 20.93
CA TRP A 372 20.84 0.13 21.22
C TRP A 372 19.45 -0.30 21.69
N ASN A 373 18.98 -1.47 21.25
CA ASN A 373 17.67 -2.04 21.61
C ASN A 373 16.49 -1.07 21.36
N LEU A 374 16.56 -0.27 20.28
CA LEU A 374 15.56 0.77 19.98
C LEU A 374 14.15 0.19 19.73
N TRP A 375 14.05 -1.11 19.50
CA TRP A 375 12.81 -1.83 19.22
C TRP A 375 11.93 -2.05 20.44
N ILE A 376 12.45 -1.94 21.66
CA ILE A 376 11.72 -2.28 22.88
C ILE A 376 10.65 -1.22 23.18
N PRO A 377 9.36 -1.59 23.19
CA PRO A 377 8.31 -0.65 23.50
C PRO A 377 8.30 -0.19 24.96
N PHE A 378 7.76 0.99 25.24
CA PHE A 378 7.79 1.58 26.58
C PHE A 378 7.13 0.71 27.67
N ASP A 379 6.05 0.00 27.34
CA ASP A 379 5.32 -0.90 28.24
C ASP A 379 6.12 -2.18 28.54
N SER A 380 6.76 -2.71 27.51
CA SER A 380 7.65 -3.87 27.57
C SER A 380 8.90 -3.56 28.40
N ALA A 381 9.49 -2.38 28.19
CA ALA A 381 10.61 -1.89 29.01
C ALA A 381 10.20 -1.74 30.48
N ALA A 382 9.03 -1.15 30.78
CA ALA A 382 8.54 -1.01 32.15
C ALA A 382 8.37 -2.36 32.84
N ARG A 383 7.76 -3.34 32.17
CA ARG A 383 7.59 -4.69 32.69
C ARG A 383 8.93 -5.40 32.93
N ALA A 384 9.85 -5.34 31.97
CA ALA A 384 11.17 -5.93 32.12
C ALA A 384 11.92 -5.31 33.32
N LYS A 385 11.75 -4.01 33.56
CA LYS A 385 12.35 -3.32 34.72
C LYS A 385 11.82 -3.84 36.06
N GLU A 386 10.54 -4.15 36.14
CA GLU A 386 9.95 -4.73 37.35
C GLU A 386 10.43 -6.17 37.59
N LEU A 387 10.37 -7.02 36.55
CA LEU A 387 10.65 -8.46 36.67
C LEU A 387 12.13 -8.80 36.82
N ILE A 388 13.01 -8.06 36.12
CA ILE A 388 14.44 -8.35 36.05
C ILE A 388 15.20 -7.52 37.09
N PHE A 389 14.81 -6.25 37.29
CA PHE A 389 15.58 -5.29 38.09
C PHE A 389 14.90 -4.89 39.41
N ASN A 390 13.83 -5.60 39.83
CA ASN A 390 13.06 -5.35 41.05
C ASN A 390 12.63 -3.87 41.22
N GLY A 391 12.36 -3.17 40.12
CA GLY A 391 11.92 -1.76 40.15
C GLY A 391 12.97 -0.75 40.62
N SER A 392 14.25 -1.12 40.76
CA SER A 392 15.30 -0.18 41.16
C SER A 392 15.46 0.94 40.12
N ALA A 393 15.31 2.20 40.57
CA ALA A 393 15.38 3.39 39.72
C ALA A 393 16.81 3.70 39.22
N HIS A 394 17.83 3.05 39.77
CA HIS A 394 19.23 3.21 39.39
C HIS A 394 19.90 1.86 39.18
N CYS A 395 19.62 1.25 38.03
CA CYS A 395 20.41 0.13 37.55
C CYS A 395 21.31 0.60 36.41
N THR A 396 22.56 0.14 36.42
CA THR A 396 23.54 0.24 35.32
C THR A 396 23.02 -0.29 33.97
N HIS A 397 21.81 -0.88 33.98
CA HIS A 397 21.12 -1.55 32.88
C HIS A 397 19.99 -0.70 32.26
N ASP A 398 19.75 0.54 32.70
CA ASP A 398 18.67 1.40 32.14
C ASP A 398 18.82 1.63 30.62
N ARG A 399 20.03 1.52 30.08
CA ARG A 399 20.29 1.60 28.62
C ARG A 399 20.00 0.30 27.86
N LEU A 400 19.91 -0.85 28.54
CA LEU A 400 19.62 -2.14 27.90
C LEU A 400 18.16 -2.27 27.50
N LEU A 401 17.24 -1.55 28.15
CA LEU A 401 15.82 -1.60 27.81
C LEU A 401 15.44 -0.62 26.68
N GLY A 402 16.45 -0.09 25.97
CA GLY A 402 16.26 0.78 24.82
C GLY A 402 15.71 2.15 25.21
N ALA A 403 15.27 2.90 24.19
CA ALA A 403 14.74 4.24 24.38
C ALA A 403 13.29 4.27 24.85
N GLY A 404 12.59 3.12 24.93
CA GLY A 404 11.16 3.05 25.24
C GLY A 404 10.33 3.83 24.22
N LEU A 405 10.27 3.29 22.99
CA LEU A 405 9.61 3.94 21.86
C LEU A 405 8.19 3.36 21.67
N SER A 406 7.30 4.10 21.04
CA SER A 406 6.12 3.49 20.43
C SER A 406 6.49 2.76 19.13
N ASN A 407 5.65 1.84 18.66
CA ASN A 407 5.88 1.14 17.38
C ASN A 407 5.99 2.11 16.20
N LEU A 408 5.25 3.21 16.22
CA LEU A 408 5.30 4.25 15.18
C LEU A 408 6.65 4.99 15.21
N GLU A 409 7.10 5.39 16.39
CA GLU A 409 8.41 6.04 16.58
C GLU A 409 9.57 5.11 16.18
N TYR A 410 9.50 3.83 16.55
CA TYR A 410 10.49 2.84 16.14
C TYR A 410 10.45 2.58 14.63
N GLY A 411 9.26 2.47 14.02
CA GLY A 411 9.10 2.32 12.58
C GLY A 411 9.78 3.43 11.79
N TYR A 412 9.65 4.67 12.27
CA TYR A 412 10.33 5.84 11.68
C TYR A 412 11.86 5.73 11.72
N LEU A 413 12.45 5.09 12.75
CA LEU A 413 13.89 4.84 12.84
C LEU A 413 14.32 3.61 12.02
N CYS A 414 13.46 2.61 11.88
CA CYS A 414 13.68 1.42 11.04
C CYS A 414 13.93 1.77 9.58
N GLU A 415 13.29 2.82 9.05
CA GLU A 415 13.53 3.29 7.67
C GLU A 415 14.98 3.69 7.41
N ILE A 416 15.72 4.09 8.45
CA ILE A 416 17.14 4.44 8.34
C ILE A 416 18.00 3.18 8.47
N MET A 417 17.74 2.36 9.48
CA MET A 417 18.47 1.11 9.69
C MET A 417 18.29 0.14 8.51
N GLY A 418 17.11 0.11 7.90
CA GLY A 418 16.78 -0.75 6.76
C GLY A 418 17.51 -0.39 5.46
N ARG A 419 18.24 0.73 5.40
CA ARG A 419 19.07 1.11 4.26
C ARG A 419 20.35 0.28 4.14
N SER A 420 20.66 -0.52 5.17
CA SER A 420 21.80 -1.42 5.22
C SER A 420 21.37 -2.80 5.73
N LEU A 421 21.87 -3.86 5.11
CA LEU A 421 21.65 -5.23 5.62
C LEU A 421 22.32 -5.47 6.99
N TRP A 422 23.32 -4.66 7.34
CA TRP A 422 24.17 -4.85 8.52
C TRP A 422 23.74 -4.02 9.72
N ALA A 423 23.10 -2.88 9.48
CA ALA A 423 22.74 -1.92 10.52
C ALA A 423 21.83 -2.49 11.61
N PRO A 424 20.75 -3.25 11.33
CA PRO A 424 19.88 -3.75 12.38
C PRO A 424 20.63 -4.57 13.44
N GLN A 425 21.60 -5.38 13.03
CA GLN A 425 22.40 -6.18 13.96
C GLN A 425 23.36 -5.34 14.82
N ILE A 426 23.91 -4.26 14.26
CA ILE A 426 24.80 -3.33 14.97
C ILE A 426 24.05 -2.55 16.07
N PHE A 427 22.75 -2.31 15.88
CA PHE A 427 21.88 -1.63 16.85
C PHE A 427 21.09 -2.60 17.77
N ASN A 428 21.33 -3.91 17.65
CA ASN A 428 20.55 -4.98 18.31
C ASN A 428 19.04 -4.93 18.02
N CYS A 429 18.72 -4.55 16.79
CA CYS A 429 17.38 -4.42 16.21
C CYS A 429 17.14 -5.43 15.07
N GLY A 430 18.04 -6.41 14.89
CA GLY A 430 17.98 -7.39 13.80
C GLY A 430 17.16 -8.64 14.11
N ALA A 431 16.49 -9.17 13.10
CA ALA A 431 15.86 -10.49 13.15
C ALA A 431 16.94 -11.61 13.10
N PRO A 432 16.65 -12.81 13.64
CA PRO A 432 15.42 -13.21 14.34
C PRO A 432 15.39 -12.80 15.83
N ASP A 433 16.45 -12.20 16.36
CA ASP A 433 16.59 -11.94 17.80
C ASP A 433 15.51 -11.03 18.37
N THR A 434 15.14 -9.95 17.66
CA THR A 434 14.10 -9.03 18.14
C THR A 434 12.79 -9.73 18.46
N GLY A 435 12.30 -10.58 17.55
CA GLY A 435 11.09 -11.37 17.77
C GLY A 435 11.24 -12.37 18.93
N ASN A 436 12.38 -13.05 19.02
CA ASN A 436 12.64 -14.01 20.11
C ASN A 436 12.75 -13.33 21.48
N MET A 437 13.42 -12.18 21.54
CA MET A 437 13.50 -11.35 22.74
C MET A 437 12.10 -10.85 23.15
N GLU A 438 11.24 -10.49 22.20
CA GLU A 438 9.86 -10.09 22.50
C GLU A 438 9.03 -11.24 23.10
N VAL A 439 9.19 -12.47 22.59
CA VAL A 439 8.55 -13.67 23.17
C VAL A 439 9.00 -13.88 24.62
N LEU A 440 10.32 -13.83 24.87
CA LEU A 440 10.86 -13.97 26.23
C LEU A 440 10.35 -12.86 27.14
N LEU A 441 10.35 -11.61 26.68
CA LEU A 441 9.91 -10.47 27.48
C LEU A 441 8.42 -10.57 27.86
N ARG A 442 7.57 -11.08 26.95
CA ARG A 442 6.13 -11.22 27.20
C ARG A 442 5.77 -12.45 28.02
N TYR A 443 6.46 -13.58 27.84
CA TYR A 443 6.01 -14.88 28.35
C TYR A 443 7.04 -15.64 29.19
N GLY A 444 8.29 -15.18 29.24
CA GLY A 444 9.37 -15.84 29.97
C GLY A 444 9.20 -15.78 31.49
N THR A 445 9.59 -16.85 32.18
CA THR A 445 9.73 -16.84 33.65
C THR A 445 10.93 -16.00 34.07
N LYS A 446 11.02 -15.63 35.35
CA LYS A 446 12.16 -14.85 35.87
C LYS A 446 13.51 -15.52 35.58
N GLU A 447 13.56 -16.84 35.67
CA GLU A 447 14.75 -17.64 35.37
C GLU A 447 15.10 -17.55 33.88
N GLN A 448 14.11 -17.74 33.00
CA GLN A 448 14.31 -17.63 31.55
C GLN A 448 14.70 -16.21 31.10
N LEU A 449 14.15 -15.18 31.74
CA LEU A 449 14.53 -13.79 31.47
C LEU A 449 16.00 -13.54 31.83
N ASN A 450 16.46 -14.02 32.98
CA ASN A 450 17.85 -13.84 33.41
C ASN A 450 18.83 -14.69 32.59
N GLU A 451 18.47 -15.92 32.26
CA GLU A 451 19.33 -16.85 31.51
C GLU A 451 19.44 -16.48 30.03
N TRP A 452 18.33 -16.07 29.41
CA TRP A 452 18.26 -15.91 27.95
C TRP A 452 18.03 -14.47 27.51
N LEU A 453 17.06 -13.76 28.10
CA LEU A 453 16.74 -12.40 27.65
C LEU A 453 17.86 -11.41 27.97
N VAL A 454 18.39 -11.41 29.19
CA VAL A 454 19.44 -10.46 29.58
C VAL A 454 20.68 -10.56 28.68
N PRO A 455 21.26 -11.76 28.41
CA PRO A 455 22.38 -11.87 27.49
C PRO A 455 22.07 -11.49 26.04
N LEU A 456 20.84 -11.70 25.56
CA LEU A 456 20.39 -11.23 24.24
C LEU A 456 20.28 -9.70 24.19
N LEU A 457 19.74 -9.08 25.24
CA LEU A 457 19.68 -7.62 25.38
C LEU A 457 21.06 -6.99 25.47
N GLU A 458 22.03 -7.68 26.05
CA GLU A 458 23.44 -7.25 26.07
C GLU A 458 24.16 -7.48 24.73
N GLY A 459 23.58 -8.26 23.81
CA GLY A 459 24.18 -8.65 22.53
C GLY A 459 25.32 -9.67 22.67
N LYS A 460 25.43 -10.37 23.80
CA LYS A 460 26.48 -11.38 24.05
C LYS A 460 26.19 -12.72 23.39
N ILE A 461 24.91 -13.05 23.25
CA ILE A 461 24.43 -14.26 22.58
C ILE A 461 23.47 -13.87 21.45
N ARG A 462 23.17 -14.85 20.60
CA ARG A 462 22.18 -14.78 19.52
C ARG A 462 21.16 -15.91 19.72
N SER A 463 20.07 -15.81 18.97
CA SER A 463 18.98 -16.77 18.96
C SER A 463 18.57 -17.11 17.53
N ALA A 464 17.77 -18.16 17.40
CA ALA A 464 17.11 -18.49 16.16
C ALA A 464 15.66 -18.94 16.39
N PHE A 465 14.84 -18.87 15.36
CA PHE A 465 13.45 -19.33 15.39
C PHE A 465 13.30 -20.52 14.45
N ALA A 466 12.80 -21.63 14.98
CA ALA A 466 12.69 -22.90 14.28
C ALA A 466 11.22 -23.34 14.20
N MET A 467 10.56 -22.94 13.10
CA MET A 467 9.15 -23.28 12.85
C MET A 467 9.01 -24.16 11.60
N THR A 468 9.55 -23.69 10.46
CA THR A 468 9.32 -24.31 9.16
C THR A 468 9.87 -25.73 9.09
N GLU A 469 9.07 -26.63 8.50
CA GLU A 469 9.37 -28.05 8.31
C GLU A 469 9.42 -28.37 6.81
N PRO A 470 10.43 -29.11 6.32
CA PRO A 470 10.52 -29.44 4.90
C PRO A 470 9.40 -30.33 4.36
N GLN A 471 8.74 -31.09 5.23
CA GLN A 471 7.81 -32.16 4.86
C GLN A 471 6.37 -31.67 4.68
N VAL A 472 6.06 -30.47 5.14
CA VAL A 472 4.69 -29.93 5.21
C VAL A 472 4.64 -28.47 4.79
N ALA A 473 3.49 -28.02 4.32
CA ALA A 473 3.26 -26.62 4.01
C ALA A 473 3.14 -25.78 5.30
N SER A 474 4.27 -25.31 5.83
CA SER A 474 4.35 -24.58 7.11
C SER A 474 3.77 -23.15 7.08
N SER A 475 3.23 -22.68 5.96
CA SER A 475 2.48 -21.42 5.92
C SER A 475 1.19 -21.50 6.73
N ASP A 476 0.60 -22.69 6.81
CA ASP A 476 -0.42 -23.03 7.80
C ASP A 476 0.26 -23.72 8.98
N ALA A 477 0.33 -23.03 10.12
CA ALA A 477 0.98 -23.54 11.33
C ALA A 477 0.31 -24.81 11.88
N THR A 478 -0.92 -25.11 11.48
CA THR A 478 -1.61 -26.35 11.90
C THR A 478 -1.07 -27.60 11.22
N ASN A 479 -0.27 -27.46 10.16
CA ASN A 479 0.38 -28.57 9.48
C ASN A 479 1.69 -29.03 10.13
N ILE A 480 2.21 -28.32 11.13
CA ILE A 480 3.50 -28.63 11.79
C ILE A 480 3.40 -29.99 12.49
N GLU A 481 4.35 -30.90 12.19
CA GLU A 481 4.35 -32.28 12.67
C GLU A 481 5.45 -32.57 13.70
N CYS A 482 6.37 -31.63 13.99
CA CYS A 482 7.39 -31.78 15.02
C CYS A 482 6.74 -32.15 16.37
N SER A 483 7.05 -33.34 16.84
CA SER A 483 6.43 -33.89 18.05
C SER A 483 7.10 -33.37 19.30
N ILE A 484 6.28 -32.93 20.27
CA ILE A 484 6.71 -32.61 21.63
C ILE A 484 5.91 -33.46 22.62
N LYS A 485 6.61 -34.29 23.40
CA LYS A 485 6.00 -35.19 24.39
C LYS A 485 6.62 -34.98 25.75
N ARG A 486 5.80 -34.75 26.78
CA ARG A 486 6.28 -34.66 28.16
C ARG A 486 6.62 -36.05 28.69
N GLN A 487 7.82 -36.21 29.27
CA GLN A 487 8.25 -37.40 29.97
C GLN A 487 8.83 -36.99 31.34
N GLY A 488 8.02 -37.14 32.39
CA GLY A 488 8.35 -36.67 33.75
C GLY A 488 8.57 -35.16 33.79
N ASP A 489 9.78 -34.76 34.19
CA ASP A 489 10.22 -33.37 34.32
C ASP A 489 10.89 -32.82 33.05
N SER A 490 10.82 -33.55 31.94
CA SER A 490 11.44 -33.18 30.66
C SER A 490 10.47 -33.28 29.48
N TYR A 491 10.84 -32.69 28.34
CA TYR A 491 10.15 -32.84 27.07
C TYR A 491 11.07 -33.53 26.06
N ILE A 492 10.57 -34.57 25.39
CA ILE A 492 11.20 -35.14 24.19
C ILE A 492 10.67 -34.39 22.98
N ILE A 493 11.59 -33.82 22.21
CA ILE A 493 11.30 -33.11 20.96
C ILE A 493 11.88 -33.93 19.81
N ASN A 494 11.06 -34.25 18.80
CA ASN A 494 11.49 -35.00 17.63
C ASN A 494 10.82 -34.46 16.35
N GLY A 495 11.63 -33.94 15.43
CA GLY A 495 11.19 -33.35 14.17
C GLY A 495 12.38 -32.81 13.35
N THR A 496 12.11 -32.36 12.12
CA THR A 496 13.10 -31.73 11.24
C THR A 496 12.69 -30.29 10.97
N LYS A 497 13.56 -29.33 11.27
CA LYS A 497 13.33 -27.90 11.00
C LYS A 497 14.33 -27.39 9.96
N TRP A 498 13.90 -26.46 9.12
CA TRP A 498 14.77 -25.80 8.14
C TRP A 498 14.47 -24.30 8.07
N TRP A 499 15.33 -23.55 7.36
CA TRP A 499 15.25 -22.09 7.26
C TRP A 499 15.42 -21.37 8.61
N THR A 500 16.08 -22.04 9.56
CA THR A 500 16.39 -21.54 10.91
C THR A 500 17.51 -20.51 10.85
N SER A 501 17.15 -19.30 10.43
CA SER A 501 18.08 -18.17 10.25
C SER A 501 18.85 -17.88 11.54
N GLY A 502 20.16 -17.69 11.45
CA GLY A 502 21.03 -17.39 12.59
C GLY A 502 21.58 -18.62 13.35
N ALA A 503 21.05 -19.83 13.13
CA ALA A 503 21.46 -21.03 13.87
C ALA A 503 22.95 -21.39 13.74
N MET A 504 23.58 -21.01 12.62
CA MET A 504 24.99 -21.28 12.36
C MET A 504 25.95 -20.25 12.99
N ASP A 505 25.44 -19.13 13.53
CA ASP A 505 26.28 -18.17 14.25
C ASP A 505 26.80 -18.84 15.55
N PRO A 506 28.11 -18.79 15.85
CA PRO A 506 28.70 -19.44 17.03
C PRO A 506 28.21 -18.85 18.36
N ARG A 507 27.56 -17.68 18.34
CA ARG A 507 26.90 -17.06 19.49
C ARG A 507 25.44 -17.48 19.64
N CYS A 508 24.86 -18.21 18.68
CA CYS A 508 23.52 -18.74 18.82
C CYS A 508 23.47 -19.74 19.99
N ARG A 509 22.72 -19.40 21.04
CA ARG A 509 22.65 -20.19 22.28
C ARG A 509 21.25 -20.68 22.62
N ILE A 510 20.22 -20.10 21.99
CA ILE A 510 18.82 -20.49 22.21
C ILE A 510 18.05 -20.53 20.89
N LEU A 511 17.21 -21.55 20.74
CA LEU A 511 16.23 -21.65 19.66
C LEU A 511 14.83 -21.56 20.25
N ILE A 512 14.01 -20.68 19.70
CA ILE A 512 12.57 -20.72 19.95
C ILE A 512 11.97 -21.68 18.93
N LEU A 513 11.39 -22.77 19.44
CA LEU A 513 10.79 -23.84 18.63
C LEU A 513 9.28 -23.64 18.56
N MET A 514 8.71 -23.80 17.36
CA MET A 514 7.27 -23.90 17.13
C MET A 514 6.90 -25.25 16.55
#